data_AF-A0A1I5CCH0-F1
#
_entry.id   AF-A0A1I5CCH0-F1
#
_cell.length_a   1.000
_cell.length_b   1.000
_cell.length_c   1.000
_cell.angle_alpha   90.00
_cell.angle_beta   90.00
_cell.angle_gamma   90.00
#
_symmetry.space_group_name_H-M   'P 1'
#
loop_
_entity.id
_entity.type
_entity.pdbx_description
1 polymer ?
#
loop_
_entity_poly.entity_id
_entity_poly.type
_entity_poly.pdbx_seq_one_letter_code
_entity_poly.pdbx_strand_id
1 'polypeptide(L)'
;MRKKPKLAKNIDKDVVLCEITNRIVSNRTSNLLLHESVPFSKNWHRVPFFKRRTYNGARNVCVISISRTQYSRARRVLNLLEDRDYNRLLLNII
;
A
#
# COMPACT_ATOMS: atom_id res chain seq x y z
N MET A 1 -23.09 32.80 10.35
CA MET A 1 -22.33 31.67 10.95
C MET A 1 -21.99 30.66 9.85
N ARG A 2 -20.72 30.56 9.42
CA ARG A 2 -20.29 29.62 8.38
C ARG A 2 -20.35 28.19 8.95
N LYS A 3 -21.23 27.33 8.41
CA LYS A 3 -21.28 25.90 8.78
C LYS A 3 -19.92 25.28 8.42
N LYS A 4 -19.16 24.84 9.42
CA LYS A 4 -17.96 24.02 9.20
C LYS A 4 -18.38 22.75 8.45
N PRO A 5 -17.74 22.39 7.32
CA PRO A 5 -18.07 21.15 6.63
C PRO A 5 -17.83 19.99 7.61
N LYS A 6 -18.83 19.12 7.78
CA LYS A 6 -18.68 17.89 8.57
C LYS A 6 -17.68 17.02 7.83
N LEU A 7 -16.41 16.97 8.29
CA LEU A 7 -15.47 15.94 7.84
C LEU A 7 -16.16 14.60 8.09
N ALA A 8 -16.45 13.87 7.02
CA ALA A 8 -17.06 12.56 7.15
C ALA A 8 -16.13 11.70 8.01
N LYS A 9 -16.68 11.14 9.09
CA LYS A 9 -16.02 10.42 10.20
C LYS A 9 -15.12 9.23 9.79
N ASN A 10 -14.90 8.97 8.51
CA ASN A 10 -14.12 7.86 7.96
C ASN A 10 -13.16 8.26 6.81
N ILE A 11 -12.91 9.55 6.58
CA ILE A 11 -11.98 10.01 5.53
C ILE A 11 -10.51 9.76 5.92
N ASP A 12 -10.19 9.78 7.22
CA ASP A 12 -8.80 9.75 7.73
C ASP A 12 -8.27 8.35 8.07
N LYS A 13 -8.99 7.28 7.69
CA LYS A 13 -8.45 5.92 7.87
C LYS A 13 -7.62 5.55 6.66
N ASP A 14 -6.31 5.54 6.87
CA ASP A 14 -5.38 4.93 5.93
C ASP A 14 -5.70 3.43 5.82
N VAL A 15 -5.75 2.96 4.59
CA VAL A 15 -5.98 1.58 4.24
C VAL A 15 -4.72 1.00 3.65
N VAL A 16 -4.44 -0.27 3.95
CA VAL A 16 -3.35 -1.00 3.33
C VAL A 16 -3.68 -1.17 1.85
N LEU A 17 -2.79 -0.72 0.97
CA LEU A 17 -2.87 -0.90 -0.47
C LEU A 17 -2.26 -2.25 -0.86
N CYS A 18 -1.01 -2.47 -0.44
CA CYS A 18 -0.28 -3.69 -0.74
C CYS A 18 0.80 -3.99 0.31
N GLU A 19 1.14 -5.27 0.42
CA GLU A 19 2.24 -5.77 1.22
C GLU A 19 3.28 -6.44 0.33
N ILE A 20 4.56 -6.16 0.60
CA ILE A 20 5.67 -6.52 -0.29
C ILE A 20 6.80 -7.08 0.54
N THR A 21 7.25 -8.30 0.24
CA THR A 21 8.37 -8.94 0.95
C THR A 21 9.73 -8.56 0.33
N ASN A 22 9.75 -8.22 -0.96
CA ASN A 22 10.97 -7.88 -1.69
C ASN A 22 11.28 -6.37 -1.64
N ARG A 23 12.48 -6.01 -1.20
CA ARG A 23 12.94 -4.62 -1.09
C ARG A 23 13.05 -3.90 -2.44
N ILE A 24 13.43 -4.61 -3.51
CA ILE A 24 13.56 -4.04 -4.86
C ILE A 24 12.17 -3.66 -5.39
N VAL A 25 11.23 -4.60 -5.32
CA VAL A 25 9.84 -4.38 -5.75
C VAL A 25 9.22 -3.25 -4.94
N SER A 26 9.42 -3.23 -3.62
CA SER A 26 8.96 -2.15 -2.75
C SER A 26 9.45 -0.77 -3.21
N ASN A 27 10.72 -0.64 -3.59
CA ASN A 27 11.27 0.62 -4.08
C ASN A 27 10.68 1.02 -5.44
N ARG A 28 10.54 0.07 -6.37
CA ARG A 28 9.90 0.32 -7.67
C ARG A 28 8.46 0.78 -7.52
N THR A 29 7.68 0.09 -6.69
CA THR A 29 6.30 0.47 -6.36
C THR A 29 6.23 1.86 -5.73
N SER A 30 7.15 2.18 -4.81
CA SER A 30 7.20 3.51 -4.18
C SER A 30 7.50 4.60 -5.22
N ASN A 31 8.49 4.37 -6.09
CA ASN A 31 8.87 5.32 -7.13
C ASN A 31 7.72 5.58 -8.11
N LEU A 32 6.96 4.54 -8.47
CA LEU A 32 5.80 4.67 -9.34
C LEU A 32 4.69 5.49 -8.68
N LEU A 33 4.40 5.25 -7.39
CA LEU A 33 3.41 6.04 -6.64
C LEU A 33 3.85 7.51 -6.52
N LEU A 34 5.15 7.77 -6.33
CA LEU A 34 5.71 9.12 -6.32
C LEU A 34 5.57 9.80 -7.69
N HIS A 35 5.88 9.09 -8.78
CA HIS A 35 5.77 9.59 -10.15
C HIS A 35 4.34 10.06 -10.46
N GLU A 36 3.35 9.25 -10.08
CA GLU A 36 1.93 9.55 -10.28
C GLU A 36 1.34 10.52 -9.24
N SER A 37 2.19 11.10 -8.39
CA SER A 37 1.82 12.05 -7.33
C SER A 37 0.72 11.50 -6.42
N VAL A 38 0.80 10.23 -6.05
CA VAL A 38 -0.11 9.57 -5.12
C VAL A 38 0.51 9.57 -3.72
N PRO A 39 -0.04 10.31 -2.74
CA PRO A 39 0.33 10.19 -1.34
C PRO A 39 0.24 8.77 -0.79
N PHE A 40 1.32 8.29 -0.18
CA PHE A 40 1.37 7.00 0.51
C PHE A 40 2.24 7.06 1.77
N SER A 41 1.99 6.13 2.68
CA SER A 41 2.85 5.81 3.82
C SER A 41 3.53 4.46 3.57
N LYS A 42 4.83 4.38 3.86
CA LYS A 42 5.65 3.18 3.66
C LYS A 42 6.30 2.78 4.97
N ASN A 43 5.93 1.62 5.49
CA ASN A 43 6.46 1.10 6.75
C ASN A 43 6.96 -0.33 6.59
N TRP A 44 8.06 -0.65 7.28
CA TRP A 44 8.57 -2.01 7.37
C TRP A 44 8.13 -2.63 8.69
N HIS A 45 7.40 -3.73 8.60
CA HIS A 45 6.94 -4.48 9.76
C HIS A 45 7.68 -5.81 9.87
N ARG A 46 8.05 -6.17 11.09
CA ARG A 46 8.59 -7.51 11.38
C ARG A 46 7.45 -8.51 11.39
N VAL A 47 7.57 -9.55 10.58
CA VAL A 47 6.57 -10.62 10.51
C VAL A 47 6.75 -11.58 11.69
N PRO A 48 5.72 -11.78 12.54
CA PRO A 48 5.75 -12.77 13.60
C PRO A 48 5.99 -14.17 13.04
N PHE A 49 6.75 -15.01 13.75
CA PHE A 49 7.20 -16.32 13.24
C PHE A 49 6.05 -17.18 12.68
N PHE A 50 4.93 -17.24 13.41
CA PHE A 50 3.74 -18.01 13.03
C PHE A 50 3.05 -17.52 11.75
N LYS A 51 3.22 -16.23 11.37
CA LYS A 51 2.70 -15.67 10.12
C LYS A 51 3.69 -15.75 8.96
N ARG A 52 4.95 -16.12 9.18
CA ARG A 52 5.95 -16.12 8.09
C ARG A 52 5.62 -17.07 6.94
N ARG A 53 4.84 -18.12 7.18
CA ARG A 53 4.39 -19.04 6.12
C ARG A 53 3.59 -18.31 5.03
N THR A 54 2.80 -17.28 5.37
CA THR A 54 2.03 -16.51 4.38
C THR A 54 2.88 -15.54 3.57
N TYR A 55 4.11 -15.27 4.02
CA TYR A 55 5.07 -14.37 3.37
C TYR A 55 6.31 -15.12 2.88
N ASN A 56 6.17 -16.40 2.53
CA ASN A 56 7.24 -17.27 2.02
C ASN A 56 8.50 -17.27 2.92
N GLY A 57 8.33 -17.22 4.24
CA GLY A 57 9.41 -17.20 5.22
C GLY A 57 10.02 -15.84 5.49
N ALA A 58 9.53 -14.76 4.87
CA ALA A 58 10.10 -13.42 5.03
C ALA A 58 10.09 -12.95 6.50
N ARG A 59 11.21 -12.39 6.95
CA ARG A 59 11.35 -11.82 8.31
C ARG A 59 10.63 -10.48 8.44
N ASN A 60 10.64 -9.68 7.36
CA ASN A 60 10.06 -8.35 7.31
C ASN A 60 9.19 -8.21 6.06
N VAL A 61 8.16 -7.38 6.15
CA VAL A 61 7.27 -7.03 5.05
C VAL A 61 7.14 -5.50 4.98
N CYS A 62 7.18 -4.96 3.77
CA CYS A 62 6.89 -3.57 3.49
C CYS A 62 5.39 -3.41 3.29
N VAL A 63 4.75 -2.60 4.12
CA VAL A 63 3.33 -2.27 4.02
C VAL A 63 3.22 -0.87 3.44
N ILE A 64 2.53 -0.75 2.31
CA ILE A 64 2.19 0.53 1.70
C ILE A 64 0.74 0.83 2.03
N SER A 65 0.52 1.94 2.72
CA SER A 65 -0.82 2.40 3.12
C SER A 65 -1.15 3.73 2.46
N ILE A 66 -2.41 3.95 2.15
CA ILE A 66 -2.91 5.16 1.45
C ILE A 66 -4.25 5.60 2.04
N SER A 67 -4.62 6.85 1.81
CA SER A 67 -5.98 7.28 2.13
C SER A 67 -7.01 6.50 1.31
N ARG A 68 -8.11 6.10 1.94
CA ARG A 68 -9.19 5.34 1.30
C ARG A 68 -9.76 6.02 0.05
N THR A 69 -9.76 7.36 0.02
CA THR A 69 -10.26 8.14 -1.12
C THR A 69 -9.41 7.97 -2.38
N GLN A 70 -8.13 7.62 -2.22
CA GLN A 70 -7.18 7.48 -3.31
C GLN A 70 -6.96 6.02 -3.73
N TYR A 71 -7.63 5.07 -3.09
CA TYR A 71 -7.43 3.64 -3.33
C TYR A 71 -7.68 3.23 -4.78
N SER A 72 -8.75 3.73 -5.39
CA SER A 72 -9.06 3.45 -6.80
C SER A 72 -7.97 3.97 -7.75
N ARG A 73 -7.45 5.18 -7.50
CA ARG A 73 -6.35 5.77 -8.28
C ARG A 73 -5.05 4.99 -8.07
N ALA A 74 -4.67 4.74 -6.82
CA ALA A 74 -3.47 3.99 -6.49
C ALA A 74 -3.47 2.58 -7.10
N ARG A 75 -4.62 1.90 -7.09
CA ARG A 75 -4.76 0.56 -7.71
C ARG A 75 -4.55 0.60 -9.22
N ARG A 76 -5.01 1.65 -9.91
CA ARG A 76 -4.73 1.85 -11.35
C ARG A 76 -3.24 2.09 -11.59
N VAL A 77 -2.59 2.86 -10.73
CA VAL A 77 -1.15 3.09 -10.80
C VAL A 77 -0.39 1.78 -10.62
N LEU A 78 -0.80 0.92 -9.69
CA LEU A 78 -0.16 -0.40 -9.51
C LEU A 78 -0.25 -1.28 -10.76
N ASN A 79 -1.31 -1.17 -11.57
CA ASN A 79 -1.43 -1.92 -12.83
C ASN A 79 -0.40 -1.48 -13.89
N LEU A 80 0.31 -0.37 -13.70
CA LEU A 80 1.40 0.06 -14.56
C LEU A 80 2.74 -0.61 -14.22
N LEU A 81 2.83 -1.35 -13.11
CA LEU A 81 4.00 -2.17 -12.79
C LEU A 81 4.12 -3.34 -13.77
N GLU A 82 5.35 -3.79 -14.04
CA GLU A 82 5.58 -5.03 -14.77
C GLU A 82 4.85 -6.19 -14.08
N ASP A 83 4.25 -7.09 -14.86
CA ASP A 83 3.49 -8.25 -14.35
C ASP A 83 4.27 -9.08 -13.32
N ARG A 84 5.60 -9.21 -13.51
CA ARG A 84 6.47 -9.93 -12.57
C ARG A 84 6.52 -9.28 -11.19
N ASP A 85 6.53 -7.96 -11.15
CA ASP A 85 6.58 -7.19 -9.91
C ASP A 85 5.17 -7.08 -9.30
N TYR A 86 4.13 -6.92 -10.14
CA TYR A 86 2.73 -6.91 -9.73
C TYR A 86 2.30 -8.22 -9.05
N ASN A 87 2.68 -9.38 -9.62
CA ASN A 87 2.37 -10.70 -9.07
C ASN A 87 3.06 -10.99 -7.73
N ARG A 88 4.05 -10.18 -7.33
CA ARG A 88 4.74 -10.29 -6.04
C ARG A 88 4.13 -9.39 -4.96
N LEU A 89 3.11 -8.61 -5.31
CA LEU A 89 2.35 -7.77 -4.37
C LEU A 89 1.24 -8.60 -3.74
N LEU A 90 1.13 -8.56 -2.42
CA LEU A 90 -0.07 -9.02 -1.72
C LEU A 90 -1.03 -7.84 -1.64
N LEU A 91 -1.95 -7.76 -2.60
CA LEU A 91 -2.95 -6.69 -2.67
C LEU A 91 -4.04 -6.92 -1.62
N ASN A 92 -4.36 -5.87 -0.87
CA ASN A 92 -5.46 -5.92 0.07
C ASN A 92 -6.75 -5.49 -0.66
N ILE A 93 -7.76 -6.36 -0.68
CA ILE A 93 -9.06 -6.09 -1.29
C ILE A 93 -9.98 -5.54 -0.19
N ILE A 94 -10.49 -4.32 -0.38
CA ILE A 94 -11.36 -3.59 0.56
C ILE A 94 -12.78 -3.57 0.01
#